data_AF-A0A1Q9PEB6-F1
#
_entry.id   AF-A0A1Q9PEB6-F1
#
_cell.length_a   1.000
_cell.length_b   1.000
_cell.length_c   1.000
_cell.angle_alpha   90.00
_cell.angle_beta   90.00
_cell.angle_gamma   90.00
#
_symmetry.space_group_name_H-M   'P 1'
#
loop_
_entity.id
_entity.type
_entity.pdbx_description
1 polymer ?
#
loop_
_entity_poly.entity_id
_entity_poly.type
_entity_poly.pdbx_seq_one_letter_code
_entity_poly.pdbx_strand_id
1 'polypeptide(L)'
;MSSQNEILDEGDLLDLDGSLNVKGWSRKPLLKYNRENLGKGWFRTKEWDYYAIINPDYAITFTVTDLGIMGLYSIVWLDFKEKKFIPDEESRFFTKGRTNLPLSSEVGDLEFSGKELDIKIKKKPSTRIIEFDYPSFNSNQGIRGKLELYQDSEIDSMTIATPWKNKPKCFYYNTKVNCMPAEGKVVIGNTIFTFDKANSFGVLDWGRGIWPYSDTWYWGSASGMSGKSSVGFNIGYGFGDTSSATENIFYYNGKGHKLNQVTFHFNPKNYLEPWKFTSNDGRFEMDFEPILDRNSTVNLAIFKSIQHQVFGYFTGEVVLDDGRKIRIENLLGFAEEVKNRW
;
A
#
# COMPACT_ATOMS: atom_id res chain seq x y z
N MET A 1 -19.46 -14.24 -12.14
CA MET A 1 -18.01 -13.90 -12.22
C MET A 1 -17.93 -12.38 -12.23
N SER A 2 -17.10 -11.74 -11.40
CA SER A 2 -16.88 -10.30 -11.52
C SER A 2 -16.28 -10.00 -12.89
N SER A 3 -16.80 -8.99 -13.59
CA SER A 3 -16.09 -8.47 -14.75
C SER A 3 -14.75 -7.89 -14.29
N GLN A 4 -13.74 -7.90 -15.17
CA GLN A 4 -12.45 -7.24 -14.93
C GLN A 4 -12.33 -6.10 -15.94
N ASN A 5 -13.10 -5.04 -15.74
CA ASN A 5 -13.15 -3.91 -16.67
C ASN A 5 -11.82 -3.15 -16.67
N GLU A 6 -11.01 -3.36 -17.70
CA GLU A 6 -9.74 -2.65 -17.90
C GLU A 6 -9.99 -1.31 -18.59
N ILE A 7 -9.52 -0.24 -17.98
CA ILE A 7 -9.57 1.13 -18.47
C ILE A 7 -8.34 1.32 -19.36
N LEU A 8 -8.57 1.78 -20.59
CA LEU A 8 -7.54 1.95 -21.62
C LEU A 8 -7.33 3.41 -22.02
N ASP A 9 -8.32 4.26 -21.77
CA ASP A 9 -8.31 5.67 -22.13
C ASP A 9 -8.06 6.56 -20.92
N GLU A 10 -7.36 7.67 -21.14
CA GLU A 10 -7.18 8.71 -20.14
C GLU A 10 -8.49 9.49 -19.92
N GLY A 11 -8.70 9.98 -18.70
CA GLY A 11 -9.88 10.79 -18.38
C GLY A 11 -9.89 11.34 -16.98
N ASP A 12 -10.91 12.11 -16.64
CA ASP A 12 -11.14 12.53 -15.26
C ASP A 12 -11.76 11.38 -14.44
N LEU A 13 -11.31 11.25 -13.19
CA LEU A 13 -11.85 10.24 -12.26
C LEU A 13 -13.32 10.53 -11.91
N LEU A 14 -13.63 11.80 -11.66
CA LEU A 14 -14.93 12.23 -11.13
C LEU A 14 -15.69 13.11 -12.10
N ASP A 15 -16.99 12.86 -12.20
CA ASP A 15 -17.95 13.80 -12.79
C ASP A 15 -18.14 15.04 -11.90
N LEU A 16 -18.73 16.10 -12.47
CA LEU A 16 -19.01 17.35 -11.74
C LEU A 16 -19.90 17.16 -10.51
N ASP A 17 -20.68 16.07 -10.43
CA ASP A 17 -21.54 15.76 -9.28
C ASP A 17 -20.80 15.00 -8.14
N GLY A 18 -19.55 14.61 -8.40
CA GLY A 18 -18.66 13.88 -7.52
C GLY A 18 -18.82 12.36 -7.53
N SER A 19 -19.51 11.80 -8.53
CA SER A 19 -19.53 10.37 -8.80
C SER A 19 -18.39 9.93 -9.71
N LEU A 20 -18.06 8.63 -9.72
CA LEU A 20 -17.03 8.07 -10.60
C LEU A 20 -17.52 8.06 -12.04
N ASN A 21 -16.72 8.65 -12.94
CA ASN A 21 -16.95 8.61 -14.39
C ASN A 21 -16.80 7.17 -14.93
N VAL A 22 -15.72 6.48 -14.55
CA VAL A 22 -15.46 5.08 -14.92
C VAL A 22 -15.13 4.24 -13.69
N LYS A 23 -15.64 3.00 -13.67
CA LYS A 23 -15.36 1.99 -12.64
C LYS A 23 -14.59 0.85 -13.29
N GLY A 24 -13.44 0.50 -12.73
CA GLY A 24 -12.55 -0.47 -13.35
C GLY A 24 -11.12 -0.28 -12.89
N TRP A 25 -10.22 -0.97 -13.56
CA TRP A 25 -8.80 -0.99 -13.24
C TRP A 25 -7.93 -0.67 -14.45
N SER A 26 -6.67 -0.32 -14.26
CA SER A 26 -5.71 -0.08 -15.34
C SER A 26 -4.29 -0.43 -14.89
N ARG A 27 -3.42 -0.66 -15.87
CA ARG A 27 -1.99 -0.98 -15.68
C ARG A 27 -1.12 0.22 -15.38
N LYS A 28 -1.68 1.42 -15.52
CA LYS A 28 -1.06 2.73 -15.27
C LYS A 28 -2.15 3.68 -14.76
N PRO A 29 -1.82 4.78 -14.07
CA PRO A 29 -2.83 5.71 -13.58
C PRO A 29 -3.35 6.61 -14.70
N LEU A 30 -4.35 6.11 -15.45
CA LEU A 30 -4.96 6.80 -16.58
C LEU A 30 -6.01 7.84 -16.17
N LEU A 31 -6.57 7.71 -14.96
CA LEU A 31 -7.57 8.65 -14.47
C LEU A 31 -6.92 9.77 -13.65
N LYS A 32 -7.24 11.02 -14.00
CA LYS A 32 -6.84 12.21 -13.26
C LYS A 32 -7.72 12.35 -12.02
N TYR A 33 -7.11 12.33 -10.85
CA TYR A 33 -7.79 12.67 -9.60
C TYR A 33 -8.05 14.18 -9.51
N ASN A 34 -9.18 14.60 -10.05
CA ASN A 34 -9.72 15.96 -10.04
C ASN A 34 -10.39 16.27 -8.70
N ARG A 35 -9.56 16.52 -7.66
CA ARG A 35 -9.95 16.78 -6.26
C ARG A 35 -11.02 17.88 -6.12
N GLU A 36 -11.06 18.84 -7.04
CA GLU A 36 -12.06 19.92 -7.09
C GLU A 36 -13.51 19.42 -7.24
N ASN A 37 -13.70 18.22 -7.81
CA ASN A 37 -15.02 17.63 -8.04
C ASN A 37 -15.47 16.68 -6.91
N LEU A 38 -14.75 16.63 -5.78
CA LEU A 38 -15.15 15.78 -4.66
C LEU A 38 -16.57 16.10 -4.17
N GLY A 39 -17.44 15.09 -4.17
CA GLY A 39 -18.86 15.25 -3.84
C GLY A 39 -19.17 15.44 -2.35
N LYS A 40 -18.17 15.53 -1.47
CA LYS A 40 -18.32 15.75 -0.01
C LYS A 40 -17.27 16.73 0.51
N GLY A 41 -17.55 17.33 1.67
CA GLY A 41 -16.65 18.26 2.32
C GLY A 41 -15.34 17.63 2.80
N TRP A 42 -14.33 18.48 3.00
CA TRP A 42 -12.94 18.12 3.36
C TRP A 42 -12.80 17.13 4.51
N PHE A 43 -13.72 17.13 5.48
CA PHE A 43 -13.71 16.20 6.63
C PHE A 43 -14.06 14.75 6.27
N ARG A 44 -14.46 14.48 5.03
CA ARG A 44 -14.72 13.13 4.50
C ARG A 44 -13.70 12.68 3.47
N THR A 45 -12.81 13.58 3.05
CA THR A 45 -11.73 13.27 2.11
C THR A 45 -10.63 12.53 2.86
N LYS A 46 -10.13 11.47 2.24
CA LYS A 46 -9.15 10.59 2.85
C LYS A 46 -8.07 10.32 1.80
N GLU A 47 -6.85 10.69 2.11
CA GLU A 47 -5.71 10.63 1.19
C GLU A 47 -4.50 10.10 1.94
N TRP A 48 -3.75 9.18 1.31
CA TRP A 48 -2.52 8.66 1.90
C TRP A 48 -1.53 8.16 0.85
N ASP A 49 -0.27 8.24 1.22
CA ASP A 49 0.82 7.51 0.58
C ASP A 49 1.45 6.61 1.64
N TYR A 50 1.43 5.31 1.39
CA TYR A 50 2.12 4.31 2.19
C TYR A 50 3.25 3.70 1.37
N TYR A 51 4.43 3.61 1.98
CA TYR A 51 5.57 2.89 1.44
C TYR A 51 6.02 1.82 2.42
N ALA A 52 6.42 0.67 1.90
CA ALA A 52 7.21 -0.31 2.64
C ALA A 52 8.42 -0.71 1.82
N ILE A 53 9.59 -0.75 2.44
CA ILE A 53 10.83 -1.24 1.84
C ILE A 53 11.27 -2.43 2.68
N ILE A 54 11.34 -3.60 2.06
CA ILE A 54 11.47 -4.89 2.73
C ILE A 54 12.68 -5.62 2.16
N ASN A 55 13.52 -6.15 3.04
CA ASN A 55 14.55 -7.13 2.72
C ASN A 55 14.43 -8.32 3.69
N PRO A 56 15.25 -9.39 3.54
CA PRO A 56 15.13 -10.59 4.38
C PRO A 56 15.31 -10.38 5.89
N ASP A 57 16.00 -9.32 6.31
CA ASP A 57 16.38 -9.09 7.70
C ASP A 57 15.49 -8.06 8.41
N TYR A 58 15.09 -7.01 7.69
CA TYR A 58 14.34 -5.88 8.22
C TYR A 58 13.49 -5.18 7.17
N ALA A 59 12.57 -4.35 7.66
CA ALA A 59 11.79 -3.46 6.82
C ALA A 59 11.64 -2.08 7.46
N ILE A 60 11.33 -1.10 6.62
CA ILE A 60 10.91 0.22 7.05
C ILE A 60 9.67 0.64 6.29
N THR A 61 8.68 1.19 7.00
CA THR A 61 7.45 1.69 6.40
C THR A 61 7.27 3.17 6.68
N PHE A 62 6.70 3.88 5.72
CA PHE A 62 6.32 5.28 5.82
C PHE A 62 4.84 5.42 5.56
N THR A 63 4.12 6.15 6.40
CA THR A 63 2.74 6.54 6.13
C THR A 63 2.64 8.05 6.18
N VAL A 64 2.20 8.69 5.11
CA VAL A 64 1.86 10.11 5.10
C VAL A 64 0.40 10.23 4.69
N THR A 65 -0.41 10.81 5.56
CA THR A 65 -1.86 10.71 5.45
C THR A 65 -2.54 12.02 5.82
N ASP A 66 -3.61 12.37 5.08
CA ASP A 66 -4.53 13.47 5.37
C ASP A 66 -5.97 12.95 5.31
N LEU A 67 -6.62 12.89 6.46
CA LEU A 67 -8.01 12.43 6.62
C LEU A 67 -8.98 13.61 6.71
N GLY A 68 -8.51 14.82 6.37
CA GLY A 68 -9.19 16.09 6.52
C GLY A 68 -9.21 16.59 7.97
N ILE A 69 -9.74 15.78 8.87
CA ILE A 69 -9.83 16.05 10.31
C ILE A 69 -8.52 15.80 11.06
N MET A 70 -7.65 14.97 10.51
CA MET A 70 -6.40 14.56 11.11
C MET A 70 -5.44 14.14 10.02
N GLY A 71 -4.19 14.60 10.10
CA GLY A 71 -3.07 14.02 9.37
C GLY A 71 -2.25 13.15 10.31
N LEU A 72 -1.77 12.03 9.78
CA LEU A 72 -0.90 11.08 10.47
C LEU A 72 0.34 10.86 9.61
N TYR A 73 1.50 10.91 10.24
CA TYR A 73 2.80 10.84 9.61
C TYR A 73 3.66 9.88 10.43
N SER A 74 3.98 8.71 9.89
CA SER A 74 4.62 7.66 10.69
C SER A 74 5.79 7.01 9.97
N ILE A 75 6.75 6.58 10.79
CA ILE A 75 7.83 5.68 10.42
C ILE A 75 7.72 4.46 11.31
N VAL A 76 7.79 3.27 10.72
CA VAL A 76 7.90 2.02 11.49
C VAL A 76 9.15 1.28 11.03
N TRP A 77 10.05 1.01 11.97
CA TRP A 77 11.16 0.09 11.75
C TRP A 77 10.75 -1.32 12.17
N LEU A 78 11.06 -2.33 11.36
CA LEU A 78 10.76 -3.73 11.65
C LEU A 78 12.05 -4.55 11.56
N ASP A 79 12.29 -5.39 12.56
CA ASP A 79 13.40 -6.34 12.61
C ASP A 79 12.83 -7.76 12.66
N PHE A 80 13.03 -8.53 11.58
CA PHE A 80 12.47 -9.87 11.45
C PHE A 80 13.26 -10.92 12.23
N LYS A 81 14.53 -10.66 12.50
CA LYS A 81 15.37 -11.54 13.31
C LYS A 81 15.00 -11.45 14.79
N GLU A 82 14.85 -10.23 15.29
CA GLU A 82 14.45 -9.95 16.67
C GLU A 82 12.93 -10.06 16.88
N LYS A 83 12.16 -10.14 15.79
CA LYS A 83 10.69 -10.17 15.77
C LYS A 83 10.08 -9.00 16.52
N LYS A 84 10.60 -7.80 16.24
CA LYS A 84 10.20 -6.55 16.89
C LYS A 84 9.91 -5.48 15.85
N PHE A 85 9.02 -4.57 16.19
CA PHE A 85 8.82 -3.33 15.44
C PHE A 85 8.87 -2.14 16.39
N ILE A 86 9.28 -0.99 15.86
CA ILE A 86 9.37 0.28 16.55
C ILE A 86 8.55 1.28 15.73
N PRO A 87 7.31 1.56 16.13
CA PRO A 87 6.50 2.59 15.50
C PRO A 87 6.77 3.95 16.15
N ASP A 88 6.80 5.00 15.36
CA ASP A 88 6.74 6.37 15.86
C ASP A 88 6.01 7.25 14.85
N GLU A 89 5.29 8.26 15.35
CA GLU A 89 4.39 9.07 14.52
C GLU A 89 4.18 10.48 15.06
N GLU A 90 3.98 11.40 14.12
CA GLU A 90 3.42 12.71 14.39
C GLU A 90 1.98 12.79 13.87
N SER A 91 1.16 13.59 14.56
CA SER A 91 -0.21 13.87 14.14
C SER A 91 -0.50 15.36 14.09
N ARG A 92 -1.39 15.76 13.18
CA ARG A 92 -1.90 17.14 13.06
C ARG A 92 -3.41 17.11 13.01
N PHE A 93 -4.08 17.86 13.87
CA PHE A 93 -5.54 18.00 13.81
C PHE A 93 -5.95 19.06 12.79
N PHE A 94 -7.12 18.88 12.19
CA PHE A 94 -7.76 19.80 11.26
C PHE A 94 -6.86 20.21 10.09
N THR A 95 -6.24 19.21 9.46
CA THR A 95 -5.38 19.40 8.29
C THR A 95 -6.13 20.03 7.12
N LYS A 96 -7.41 19.70 6.89
CA LYS A 96 -8.24 20.26 5.81
C LYS A 96 -7.59 20.12 4.42
N GLY A 97 -6.83 19.06 4.18
CA GLY A 97 -6.07 18.87 2.94
C GLY A 97 -4.74 19.62 2.88
N ARG A 98 -4.30 20.28 3.96
CA ARG A 98 -3.04 21.07 4.00
C ARG A 98 -1.79 20.22 3.95
N THR A 99 -1.88 18.90 4.13
CA THR A 99 -0.74 18.01 3.81
C THR A 99 -0.40 18.09 2.32
N ASN A 100 -1.36 18.50 1.48
CA ASN A 100 -1.18 18.73 0.06
C ASN A 100 -0.56 17.52 -0.66
N LEU A 101 -1.06 16.34 -0.33
CA LEU A 101 -0.68 15.08 -0.98
C LEU A 101 -0.80 15.22 -2.51
N PRO A 102 0.17 14.69 -3.30
CA PRO A 102 0.12 14.76 -4.74
C PRO A 102 -1.18 14.19 -5.33
N LEU A 103 -1.65 14.81 -6.42
CA LEU A 103 -2.86 14.40 -7.14
C LEU A 103 -2.62 13.18 -8.05
N SER A 104 -1.37 12.77 -8.24
CA SER A 104 -0.98 11.62 -9.05
C SER A 104 0.06 10.81 -8.28
N SER A 105 0.12 9.51 -8.56
CA SER A 105 1.24 8.68 -8.12
C SER A 105 2.49 8.92 -8.99
N GLU A 106 2.37 9.43 -10.22
CA GLU A 106 3.48 9.51 -11.17
C GLU A 106 4.21 10.85 -11.20
N VAL A 107 3.59 11.90 -10.67
CA VAL A 107 4.16 13.26 -10.62
C VAL A 107 3.83 13.95 -9.31
N GLY A 108 4.71 14.86 -8.92
CA GLY A 108 4.59 15.64 -7.70
C GLY A 108 5.48 15.11 -6.58
N ASP A 109 5.98 16.05 -5.79
CA ASP A 109 6.75 15.77 -4.59
C ASP A 109 5.83 15.88 -3.37
N LEU A 110 6.15 15.12 -2.34
CA LEU A 110 5.50 15.16 -1.04
C LEU A 110 6.53 15.57 -0.01
N GLU A 111 6.25 16.63 0.73
CA GLU A 111 7.10 17.10 1.81
C GLU A 111 6.25 17.33 3.05
N PHE A 112 6.55 16.56 4.08
CA PHE A 112 6.06 16.78 5.43
C PHE A 112 7.22 17.21 6.31
N SER A 113 7.09 18.39 6.91
CA SER A 113 7.98 18.86 7.97
C SER A 113 7.18 19.10 9.23
N GLY A 114 7.38 18.21 10.19
CA GLY A 114 6.77 18.13 11.52
C GLY A 114 7.43 19.05 12.55
N LYS A 115 7.31 18.69 13.82
CA LYS A 115 8.13 19.31 14.88
C LYS A 115 9.54 18.74 14.86
N GLU A 116 9.63 17.42 14.73
CA GLU A 116 10.87 16.65 14.76
C GLU A 116 10.94 15.67 13.57
N LEU A 117 9.79 15.23 13.04
CA LEU A 117 9.73 14.33 11.90
C LEU A 117 9.70 15.10 10.56
N ASP A 118 10.71 14.87 9.73
CA ASP A 118 10.74 15.26 8.33
C ASP A 118 10.62 14.02 7.43
N ILE A 119 9.71 14.07 6.44
CA ILE A 119 9.60 13.06 5.38
C ILE A 119 9.49 13.80 4.04
N LYS A 120 10.41 13.52 3.11
CA LYS A 120 10.41 14.05 1.76
C LYS A 120 10.41 12.90 0.77
N ILE A 121 9.41 12.85 -0.10
CA ILE A 121 9.28 11.86 -1.16
C ILE A 121 9.29 12.61 -2.49
N LYS A 122 10.35 12.41 -3.27
CA LYS A 122 10.52 13.03 -4.58
C LYS A 122 10.25 12.02 -5.68
N LYS A 123 9.37 12.33 -6.63
CA LYS A 123 9.12 11.49 -7.80
C LYS A 123 9.92 11.98 -9.00
N LYS A 124 10.87 11.16 -9.44
CA LYS A 124 11.59 11.32 -10.71
C LYS A 124 11.00 10.37 -11.77
N PRO A 125 11.35 10.50 -13.06
CA PRO A 125 10.79 9.65 -14.10
C PRO A 125 10.86 8.15 -13.78
N SER A 126 12.04 7.65 -13.40
CA SER A 126 12.27 6.22 -13.14
C SER A 126 12.59 5.88 -11.68
N THR A 127 12.54 6.86 -10.77
CA THR A 127 12.87 6.63 -9.35
C THR A 127 11.98 7.43 -8.40
N ARG A 128 11.83 6.90 -7.19
CA ARG A 128 11.29 7.62 -6.03
C ARG A 128 12.39 7.71 -4.99
N ILE A 129 12.57 8.90 -4.43
CA ILE A 129 13.57 9.12 -3.39
C ILE A 129 12.84 9.49 -2.11
N ILE A 130 13.04 8.70 -1.06
CA ILE A 130 12.50 8.94 0.28
C ILE A 130 13.66 9.41 1.16
N GLU A 131 13.62 10.66 1.60
CA GLU A 131 14.55 11.25 2.57
C GLU A 131 13.78 11.51 3.86
N PHE A 132 14.36 11.17 4.99
CA PHE A 132 13.69 11.33 6.27
C PHE A 132 14.69 11.55 7.41
N ASP A 133 14.24 12.30 8.42
CA ASP A 133 14.97 12.55 9.66
C ASP A 133 13.95 12.67 10.79
N TYR A 134 14.20 11.99 11.90
CA TYR A 134 13.34 12.02 13.08
C TYR A 134 14.20 11.83 14.34
N PRO A 135 14.75 12.92 14.91
CA PRO A 135 15.68 12.86 16.04
C PRO A 135 15.08 12.25 17.32
N SER A 136 13.79 12.44 17.56
CA SER A 136 13.11 11.92 18.76
C SER A 136 12.66 10.46 18.66
N PHE A 137 12.84 9.82 17.48
CA PHE A 137 12.45 8.43 17.24
C PHE A 137 12.98 7.48 18.31
N ASN A 138 12.11 6.58 18.79
CA ASN A 138 12.43 5.54 19.78
C ASN A 138 13.13 6.09 21.03
N SER A 139 12.46 6.99 21.76
CA SER A 139 13.01 7.62 22.97
C SER A 139 14.31 8.40 22.72
N ASN A 140 14.33 9.21 21.65
CA ASN A 140 15.49 10.01 21.21
C ASN A 140 16.71 9.21 20.77
N GLN A 141 16.52 7.95 20.38
CA GLN A 141 17.57 7.21 19.67
C GLN A 141 17.84 7.82 18.29
N GLY A 142 16.79 8.38 17.67
CA GLY A 142 16.84 9.03 16.37
C GLY A 142 16.87 8.04 15.21
N ILE A 143 16.22 8.42 14.12
CA ILE A 143 16.28 7.70 12.85
C ILE A 143 16.41 8.69 11.69
N ARG A 144 17.29 8.39 10.74
CA ARG A 144 17.42 9.18 9.51
C ARG A 144 17.88 8.32 8.36
N GLY A 145 17.57 8.74 7.15
CA GLY A 145 17.98 7.97 5.99
C GLY A 145 17.60 8.56 4.66
N LYS A 146 18.10 7.87 3.64
CA LYS A 146 17.74 8.10 2.24
C LYS A 146 17.62 6.75 1.56
N LEU A 147 16.49 6.53 0.92
CA LEU A 147 16.18 5.34 0.14
C LEU A 147 15.79 5.76 -1.28
N GLU A 148 16.32 5.07 -2.27
CA GLU A 148 15.96 5.23 -3.68
C GLU A 148 15.26 3.95 -4.14
N LEU A 149 14.04 4.09 -4.65
CA LEU A 149 13.22 3.01 -5.19
C LEU A 149 13.16 3.18 -6.70
N TYR A 150 13.47 2.13 -7.45
CA TYR A 150 13.50 2.15 -8.92
C TYR A 150 12.17 1.64 -9.48
N GLN A 151 11.55 2.44 -10.34
CA GLN A 151 10.30 2.13 -11.01
C GLN A 151 10.48 2.45 -12.50
N ASP A 152 10.72 1.42 -13.31
CA ASP A 152 10.72 1.58 -14.77
C ASP A 152 9.30 1.93 -15.24
N SER A 153 9.16 2.85 -16.20
CA SER A 153 7.88 3.26 -16.76
C SER A 153 7.17 2.15 -17.55
N GLU A 154 7.91 1.11 -17.93
CA GLU A 154 7.39 -0.08 -18.60
C GLU A 154 6.84 -1.14 -17.64
N ILE A 155 7.09 -1.00 -16.33
CA ILE A 155 6.52 -1.90 -15.32
C ILE A 155 5.06 -1.51 -15.09
N ASP A 156 4.17 -2.50 -15.21
CA ASP A 156 2.76 -2.33 -14.88
C ASP A 156 2.60 -1.97 -13.39
N SER A 157 1.67 -1.07 -13.10
CA SER A 157 1.10 -0.86 -11.79
C SER A 157 -0.34 -1.37 -11.76
N MET A 158 -0.97 -1.33 -10.59
CA MET A 158 -2.37 -1.66 -10.43
C MET A 158 -3.11 -0.43 -9.94
N THR A 159 -3.79 0.24 -10.86
CA THR A 159 -4.65 1.38 -10.55
C THR A 159 -6.11 0.94 -10.61
N ILE A 160 -6.96 1.34 -9.66
CA ILE A 160 -8.37 0.97 -9.65
C ILE A 160 -9.25 2.08 -9.09
N ALA A 161 -10.41 2.29 -9.71
CA ALA A 161 -11.47 3.17 -9.26
C ALA A 161 -12.64 2.33 -8.73
N THR A 162 -12.71 2.19 -7.41
CA THR A 162 -13.67 1.32 -6.72
C THR A 162 -14.82 2.15 -6.13
N PRO A 163 -16.08 1.97 -6.58
CA PRO A 163 -17.24 2.64 -5.98
C PRO A 163 -17.67 1.99 -4.66
N TRP A 164 -18.63 2.59 -3.93
CA TRP A 164 -19.45 1.85 -2.95
C TRP A 164 -20.89 1.70 -3.43
N LYS A 165 -21.45 0.50 -3.23
CA LYS A 165 -22.85 0.21 -3.51
C LYS A 165 -23.77 1.19 -2.77
N ASN A 166 -24.75 1.76 -3.50
CA ASN A 166 -25.74 2.73 -3.00
C ASN A 166 -25.14 4.01 -2.37
N LYS A 167 -23.87 4.33 -2.67
CA LYS A 167 -23.20 5.55 -2.20
C LYS A 167 -22.45 6.20 -3.36
N PRO A 168 -23.14 6.85 -4.30
CA PRO A 168 -22.57 7.28 -5.58
C PRO A 168 -21.40 8.27 -5.44
N LYS A 169 -21.31 9.00 -4.31
CA LYS A 169 -20.24 9.96 -4.00
C LYS A 169 -19.15 9.39 -3.09
N CYS A 170 -19.11 8.07 -2.91
CA CYS A 170 -18.06 7.36 -2.20
C CYS A 170 -17.28 6.53 -3.22
N PHE A 171 -15.96 6.66 -3.21
CA PHE A 171 -15.05 5.92 -4.07
C PHE A 171 -13.66 5.81 -3.44
N TYR A 172 -12.93 4.77 -3.80
CA TYR A 172 -11.51 4.62 -3.52
C TYR A 172 -10.79 4.53 -4.84
N TYR A 173 -9.92 5.50 -5.09
CA TYR A 173 -9.00 5.49 -6.20
C TYR A 173 -7.60 5.23 -5.67
N ASN A 174 -7.00 4.12 -6.07
CA ASN A 174 -5.68 3.76 -5.62
C ASN A 174 -4.78 3.25 -6.73
N THR A 175 -3.49 3.44 -6.51
CA THR A 175 -2.43 2.88 -7.33
C THR A 175 -1.48 2.12 -6.43
N LYS A 176 -1.29 0.84 -6.73
CA LYS A 176 -0.32 -0.03 -6.09
C LYS A 176 0.85 -0.24 -7.04
N VAL A 177 2.05 0.12 -6.60
CA VAL A 177 3.29 -0.13 -7.35
C VAL A 177 4.11 -1.13 -6.54
N ASN A 178 4.34 -2.30 -7.10
CA ASN A 178 5.10 -3.38 -6.48
C ASN A 178 6.45 -3.56 -7.19
N CYS A 179 7.28 -4.45 -6.66
CA CYS A 179 8.52 -4.90 -7.31
C CYS A 179 9.53 -3.79 -7.58
N MET A 180 9.50 -2.67 -6.85
CA MET A 180 10.51 -1.61 -7.02
C MET A 180 11.81 -2.04 -6.33
N PRO A 181 12.92 -2.32 -7.02
CA PRO A 181 14.19 -2.52 -6.33
C PRO A 181 14.53 -1.27 -5.52
N ALA A 182 15.10 -1.44 -4.33
CA ALA A 182 15.38 -0.34 -3.43
C ALA A 182 16.82 -0.38 -2.94
N GLU A 183 17.47 0.77 -2.86
CA GLU A 183 18.79 0.88 -2.23
C GLU A 183 18.89 2.11 -1.34
N GLY A 184 19.83 2.08 -0.39
CA GLY A 184 20.12 3.22 0.45
C GLY A 184 20.47 2.84 1.87
N LYS A 185 20.41 3.82 2.76
CA LYS A 185 20.85 3.65 4.16
C LYS A 185 19.85 4.26 5.12
N VAL A 186 19.65 3.54 6.21
CA VAL A 186 18.90 3.99 7.38
C VAL A 186 19.85 3.93 8.57
N VAL A 187 19.90 5.02 9.33
CA VAL A 187 20.71 5.12 10.53
C VAL A 187 19.77 5.24 11.72
N ILE A 188 19.86 4.31 12.66
CA ILE A 188 19.13 4.36 13.94
C ILE A 188 20.17 4.47 15.05
N GLY A 189 20.18 5.60 15.76
CA GLY A 189 21.27 5.96 16.66
C GLY A 189 22.63 5.94 15.93
N ASN A 190 23.48 4.98 16.30
CA ASN A 190 24.81 4.81 15.71
C ASN A 190 24.91 3.62 14.73
N THR A 191 23.81 2.87 14.54
CA THR A 191 23.79 1.68 13.71
C THR A 191 23.33 2.03 12.30
N ILE A 192 24.05 1.52 11.29
CA ILE A 192 23.72 1.71 9.88
C ILE A 192 23.13 0.42 9.33
N PHE A 193 21.92 0.51 8.79
CA PHE A 193 21.23 -0.53 8.05
C PHE A 193 21.27 -0.18 6.55
N THR A 194 21.54 -1.17 5.71
CA THR A 194 21.75 -0.96 4.26
C THR A 194 20.73 -1.76 3.47
N PHE A 195 20.01 -1.07 2.60
CA PHE A 195 19.16 -1.70 1.60
C PHE A 195 19.95 -1.83 0.30
N ASP A 196 19.96 -3.02 -0.28
CA ASP A 196 20.63 -3.32 -1.54
C ASP A 196 19.59 -3.74 -2.58
N LYS A 197 19.66 -3.14 -3.77
CA LYS A 197 18.72 -3.39 -4.87
C LYS A 197 18.61 -4.87 -5.29
N ALA A 198 19.59 -5.70 -4.96
CA ALA A 198 19.58 -7.12 -5.26
C ALA A 198 18.59 -7.92 -4.38
N ASN A 199 18.24 -7.42 -3.18
CA ASN A 199 17.39 -8.14 -2.22
C ASN A 199 16.37 -7.27 -1.48
N SER A 200 16.32 -5.97 -1.76
CA SER A 200 15.45 -5.00 -1.09
C SER A 200 14.43 -4.47 -2.07
N PHE A 201 13.15 -4.57 -1.72
CA PHE A 201 12.05 -4.19 -2.60
C PHE A 201 11.06 -3.27 -1.92
N GLY A 202 10.66 -2.24 -2.64
CA GLY A 202 9.66 -1.27 -2.26
C GLY A 202 8.28 -1.61 -2.81
N VAL A 203 7.25 -1.26 -2.04
CA VAL A 203 5.86 -1.15 -2.48
C VAL A 203 5.34 0.25 -2.16
N LEU A 204 4.51 0.78 -3.06
CA LEU A 204 3.68 1.96 -2.84
C LEU A 204 2.21 1.55 -2.79
N ASP A 205 1.50 2.02 -1.77
CA ASP A 205 0.06 2.17 -1.77
C ASP A 205 -0.32 3.65 -1.76
N TRP A 206 -0.70 4.16 -2.92
CA TRP A 206 -1.20 5.51 -3.09
C TRP A 206 -2.72 5.46 -3.10
N GLY A 207 -3.38 6.16 -2.17
CA GLY A 207 -4.82 6.11 -2.00
C GLY A 207 -5.49 7.47 -1.89
N ARG A 208 -6.59 7.68 -2.62
CA ARG A 208 -7.42 8.89 -2.58
C ARG A 208 -8.90 8.54 -2.61
N GLY A 209 -9.72 9.28 -1.88
CA GLY A 209 -11.16 9.21 -2.07
C GLY A 209 -12.03 9.55 -0.86
N ILE A 210 -13.22 8.94 -0.84
CA ILE A 210 -14.28 9.17 0.13
C ILE A 210 -14.90 7.83 0.54
N TRP A 211 -14.74 7.45 1.81
CA TRP A 211 -15.25 6.20 2.35
C TRP A 211 -16.58 6.41 3.09
N PRO A 212 -17.33 5.31 3.33
CA PRO A 212 -18.23 5.18 4.46
C PRO A 212 -17.57 5.53 5.81
N TYR A 213 -18.38 5.70 6.85
CA TYR A 213 -17.86 5.98 8.20
C TYR A 213 -17.19 4.76 8.84
N SER A 214 -17.69 3.55 8.57
CA SER A 214 -17.10 2.30 9.04
C SER A 214 -16.73 1.44 7.84
N ASP A 215 -15.54 0.86 7.88
CA ASP A 215 -15.08 -0.06 6.85
C ASP A 215 -14.11 -1.10 7.42
N THR A 216 -13.96 -2.22 6.72
CA THR A 216 -12.96 -3.25 7.05
C THR A 216 -12.38 -3.76 5.77
N TRP A 217 -11.05 -3.84 5.70
CA TRP A 217 -10.38 -4.35 4.53
C TRP A 217 -9.28 -5.34 4.88
N TYR A 218 -8.94 -6.10 3.86
CA TYR A 218 -7.89 -7.08 3.82
C TYR A 218 -6.97 -6.71 2.68
N TRP A 219 -5.68 -6.67 2.94
CA TRP A 219 -4.69 -6.33 1.92
C TRP A 219 -3.45 -7.19 2.11
N GLY A 220 -2.78 -7.55 1.04
CA GLY A 220 -1.57 -8.35 1.04
C GLY A 220 -0.67 -7.95 -0.11
N SER A 221 0.62 -7.91 0.16
CA SER A 221 1.62 -7.46 -0.79
C SER A 221 2.95 -8.14 -0.54
N ALA A 222 3.61 -8.54 -1.62
CA ALA A 222 4.96 -9.06 -1.58
C ALA A 222 5.71 -8.66 -2.86
N SER A 223 7.03 -8.58 -2.78
CA SER A 223 7.90 -8.22 -3.90
C SER A 223 9.29 -8.80 -3.69
N GLY A 224 9.87 -9.37 -4.75
CA GLY A 224 11.16 -10.03 -4.66
C GLY A 224 11.57 -10.71 -5.95
N MET A 225 12.42 -11.72 -5.81
CA MET A 225 12.97 -12.50 -6.92
C MET A 225 12.58 -13.97 -6.77
N SER A 226 12.19 -14.60 -7.88
CA SER A 226 12.14 -16.04 -8.03
C SER A 226 13.20 -16.44 -9.08
N GLY A 227 14.34 -16.94 -8.60
CA GLY A 227 15.54 -17.11 -9.41
C GLY A 227 16.02 -15.78 -10.00
N LYS A 228 15.98 -15.65 -11.34
CA LYS A 228 16.34 -14.41 -12.05
C LYS A 228 15.14 -13.53 -12.41
N SER A 229 13.93 -13.98 -12.10
CA SER A 229 12.71 -13.25 -12.45
C SER A 229 12.21 -12.42 -11.27
N SER A 230 11.85 -11.17 -11.54
CA SER A 230 11.16 -10.34 -10.56
C SER A 230 9.72 -10.82 -10.42
N VAL A 231 9.27 -10.99 -9.19
CA VAL A 231 7.93 -11.44 -8.84
C VAL A 231 7.36 -10.59 -7.72
N GLY A 232 6.04 -10.42 -7.72
CA GLY A 232 5.34 -9.77 -6.62
C GLY A 232 3.85 -9.78 -6.87
N PHE A 233 3.08 -9.27 -5.92
CA PHE A 233 1.64 -9.20 -6.06
C PHE A 233 1.03 -8.12 -5.17
N ASN A 234 -0.16 -7.70 -5.56
CA ASN A 234 -1.12 -6.98 -4.73
C ASN A 234 -2.38 -7.82 -4.66
N ILE A 235 -2.86 -8.13 -3.46
CA ILE A 235 -4.12 -8.84 -3.23
C ILE A 235 -4.92 -8.14 -2.13
N GLY A 236 -6.23 -8.08 -2.23
CA GLY A 236 -7.08 -7.42 -1.26
C GLY A 236 -8.56 -7.45 -1.60
N TYR A 237 -9.36 -7.13 -0.59
CA TYR A 237 -10.81 -6.99 -0.65
C TYR A 237 -11.36 -6.37 0.64
N GLY A 238 -12.67 -6.17 0.72
CA GLY A 238 -13.39 -5.78 1.94
C GLY A 238 -13.98 -4.37 1.87
N PHE A 239 -13.31 -3.45 1.17
CA PHE A 239 -13.88 -2.16 0.82
C PHE A 239 -14.59 -2.17 -0.55
N GLY A 240 -15.55 -1.27 -0.70
CA GLY A 240 -16.16 -0.96 -1.99
C GLY A 240 -17.00 -2.07 -2.63
N ASP A 241 -17.44 -1.79 -3.86
CA ASP A 241 -18.14 -2.71 -4.74
C ASP A 241 -17.18 -3.13 -5.87
N THR A 242 -16.72 -4.38 -5.77
CA THR A 242 -15.74 -5.00 -6.69
C THR A 242 -16.40 -5.73 -7.85
N SER A 243 -17.68 -5.47 -8.14
CA SER A 243 -18.38 -6.09 -9.28
C SER A 243 -17.74 -5.73 -10.63
N SER A 244 -17.14 -4.55 -10.75
CA SER A 244 -16.51 -4.05 -11.98
C SER A 244 -15.06 -4.52 -12.17
N ALA A 245 -14.32 -4.71 -11.07
CA ALA A 245 -12.95 -5.21 -11.04
C ALA A 245 -12.54 -5.53 -9.59
N THR A 246 -11.55 -6.41 -9.40
CA THR A 246 -10.84 -6.59 -8.13
C THR A 246 -9.52 -5.82 -8.13
N GLU A 247 -8.91 -5.58 -6.98
CA GLU A 247 -7.56 -4.98 -6.91
C GLU A 247 -6.41 -6.01 -7.12
N ASN A 248 -6.77 -7.28 -7.32
CA ASN A 248 -5.83 -8.38 -7.25
C ASN A 248 -5.00 -8.51 -8.54
N ILE A 249 -3.68 -8.55 -8.42
CA ILE A 249 -2.76 -8.70 -9.56
C ILE A 249 -1.48 -9.39 -9.11
N PHE A 250 -0.90 -10.19 -10.00
CA PHE A 250 0.44 -10.76 -9.84
C PHE A 250 1.38 -10.15 -10.88
N TYR A 251 2.61 -9.86 -10.51
CA TYR A 251 3.63 -9.31 -11.40
C TYR A 251 4.69 -10.35 -11.69
N TYR A 252 5.04 -10.51 -12.97
CA TYR A 252 6.14 -11.35 -13.43
C TYR A 252 6.99 -10.57 -14.42
N ASN A 253 8.24 -10.26 -14.04
CA ASN A 253 9.18 -9.46 -14.84
C ASN A 253 8.56 -8.14 -15.34
N GLY A 254 7.90 -7.41 -14.43
CA GLY A 254 7.28 -6.11 -14.71
C GLY A 254 5.90 -6.18 -15.37
N LYS A 255 5.45 -7.35 -15.84
CA LYS A 255 4.13 -7.51 -16.44
C LYS A 255 3.09 -7.93 -15.40
N GLY A 256 1.98 -7.22 -15.35
CA GLY A 256 0.84 -7.54 -14.50
C GLY A 256 -0.03 -8.65 -15.10
N HIS A 257 -0.47 -9.56 -14.24
CA HIS A 257 -1.36 -10.67 -14.54
C HIS A 257 -2.56 -10.57 -13.62
N LYS A 258 -3.70 -10.20 -14.18
CA LYS A 258 -4.87 -9.84 -13.39
C LYS A 258 -5.42 -11.09 -12.70
N LEU A 259 -5.65 -10.97 -11.40
CA LEU A 259 -6.24 -12.03 -10.59
C LEU A 259 -7.70 -11.69 -10.29
N ASN A 260 -8.51 -12.74 -10.14
CA ASN A 260 -9.90 -12.64 -9.76
C ASN A 260 -10.03 -12.47 -8.23
N GLN A 261 -11.12 -12.91 -7.62
CA GLN A 261 -11.35 -12.77 -6.18
C GLN A 261 -10.39 -13.69 -5.40
N VAL A 262 -9.65 -13.11 -4.45
CA VAL A 262 -8.76 -13.84 -3.54
C VAL A 262 -9.38 -13.82 -2.15
N THR A 263 -9.38 -14.94 -1.45
CA THR A 263 -9.87 -15.07 -0.07
C THR A 263 -8.71 -15.35 0.86
N PHE A 264 -8.67 -14.66 2.00
CA PHE A 264 -7.67 -14.86 3.05
C PHE A 264 -8.28 -15.78 4.11
N HIS A 265 -7.63 -16.90 4.38
CA HIS A 265 -8.04 -17.89 5.38
C HIS A 265 -7.07 -17.83 6.55
N PHE A 266 -7.51 -17.29 7.67
CA PHE A 266 -6.68 -17.08 8.85
C PHE A 266 -7.51 -17.10 10.13
N ASN A 267 -6.84 -17.21 11.28
CA ASN A 267 -7.48 -17.13 12.59
C ASN A 267 -7.48 -15.68 13.10
N PRO A 268 -8.63 -14.97 13.13
CA PRO A 268 -8.69 -13.57 13.58
C PRO A 268 -8.45 -13.41 15.10
N LYS A 269 -8.28 -14.51 15.85
CA LYS A 269 -7.88 -14.49 17.26
C LYS A 269 -6.38 -14.65 17.45
N ASN A 270 -5.65 -15.12 16.43
CA ASN A 270 -4.22 -15.34 16.48
C ASN A 270 -3.60 -15.15 15.09
N TYR A 271 -3.13 -13.92 14.84
CA TYR A 271 -2.58 -13.49 13.55
C TYR A 271 -1.27 -14.20 13.17
N LEU A 272 -0.59 -14.82 14.15
CA LEU A 272 0.67 -15.53 13.93
C LEU A 272 0.50 -17.03 13.65
N GLU A 273 -0.72 -17.57 13.67
CA GLU A 273 -0.98 -18.89 13.08
C GLU A 273 -0.86 -18.83 11.55
N PRO A 274 -0.47 -19.92 10.86
CA PRO A 274 -0.35 -19.94 9.40
C PRO A 274 -1.63 -19.52 8.66
N TRP A 275 -1.48 -18.77 7.57
CA TRP A 275 -2.62 -18.36 6.72
C TRP A 275 -2.59 -19.14 5.41
N LYS A 276 -3.74 -19.17 4.75
CA LYS A 276 -3.87 -19.66 3.38
C LYS A 276 -4.58 -18.63 2.51
N PHE A 277 -4.21 -18.56 1.25
CA PHE A 277 -4.80 -17.67 0.25
C PHE A 277 -5.23 -18.49 -0.95
N THR A 278 -6.46 -18.30 -1.40
CA THR A 278 -7.03 -19.02 -2.54
C THR A 278 -7.77 -18.06 -3.46
N SER A 279 -7.62 -18.20 -4.77
CA SER A 279 -8.47 -17.47 -5.72
C SER A 279 -9.65 -18.31 -6.18
N ASN A 280 -10.76 -17.66 -6.53
CA ASN A 280 -11.99 -18.35 -6.96
C ASN A 280 -11.83 -19.10 -8.30
N ASP A 281 -10.73 -18.88 -9.02
CA ASP A 281 -10.36 -19.53 -10.27
C ASP A 281 -9.11 -20.43 -10.15
N GLY A 282 -8.57 -20.61 -8.93
CA GLY A 282 -7.40 -21.45 -8.65
C GLY A 282 -6.08 -20.95 -9.26
N ARG A 283 -6.04 -19.68 -9.71
CA ARG A 283 -4.84 -19.06 -10.27
C ARG A 283 -3.88 -18.50 -9.24
N PHE A 284 -4.28 -18.35 -7.97
CA PHE A 284 -3.42 -17.86 -6.90
C PHE A 284 -3.67 -18.68 -5.64
N GLU A 285 -2.74 -19.57 -5.32
CA GLU A 285 -2.80 -20.47 -4.18
C GLU A 285 -1.51 -20.34 -3.37
N MET A 286 -1.59 -19.77 -2.17
CA MET A 286 -0.43 -19.50 -1.32
C MET A 286 -0.67 -19.96 0.12
N ASP A 287 0.36 -20.53 0.72
CA ASP A 287 0.51 -20.63 2.17
C ASP A 287 1.35 -19.45 2.66
N PHE A 288 1.10 -19.00 3.88
CA PHE A 288 1.82 -17.90 4.50
C PHE A 288 2.23 -18.26 5.91
N GLU A 289 3.52 -18.09 6.19
CA GLU A 289 4.13 -18.31 7.50
C GLU A 289 4.43 -16.97 8.17
N PRO A 290 3.61 -16.53 9.14
CA PRO A 290 3.84 -15.29 9.87
C PRO A 290 5.15 -15.29 10.68
N ILE A 291 5.80 -14.13 10.72
CA ILE A 291 7.00 -13.86 11.52
C ILE A 291 6.69 -12.83 12.60
N LEU A 292 6.00 -11.75 12.21
CA LEU A 292 5.82 -10.55 13.03
C LEU A 292 4.45 -9.92 12.74
N ASP A 293 3.65 -9.70 13.78
CA ASP A 293 2.40 -8.92 13.69
C ASP A 293 2.64 -7.49 14.16
N ARG A 294 2.74 -6.54 13.22
CA ARG A 294 2.71 -5.12 13.53
C ARG A 294 1.25 -4.72 13.78
N ASN A 295 0.87 -4.75 15.05
CA ASN A 295 -0.45 -4.32 15.46
C ASN A 295 -0.47 -2.87 15.97
N SER A 296 -1.59 -2.19 15.75
CA SER A 296 -1.88 -0.88 16.32
C SER A 296 -3.38 -0.74 16.58
N THR A 297 -3.73 -0.16 17.73
CA THR A 297 -5.12 0.17 18.06
C THR A 297 -5.20 1.62 18.51
N VAL A 298 -5.95 2.42 17.75
CA VAL A 298 -6.30 3.80 18.11
C VAL A 298 -7.80 3.82 18.41
N ASN A 299 -8.19 4.35 19.57
CA ASN A 299 -9.58 4.51 19.95
C ASN A 299 -9.78 5.88 20.62
N LEU A 300 -10.18 6.88 19.83
CA LEU A 300 -10.32 8.27 20.23
C LEU A 300 -11.74 8.75 19.93
N ALA A 301 -12.62 8.65 20.93
CA ALA A 301 -14.03 9.06 20.83
C ALA A 301 -14.77 8.42 19.64
N ILE A 302 -14.97 9.17 18.55
CA ILE A 302 -15.64 8.70 17.33
C ILE A 302 -14.67 8.07 16.31
N PHE A 303 -13.36 8.06 16.61
CA PHE A 303 -12.33 7.45 15.79
C PHE A 303 -11.92 6.10 16.36
N LYS A 304 -11.96 5.06 15.54
CA LYS A 304 -11.42 3.75 15.91
C LYS A 304 -10.68 3.15 14.73
N SER A 305 -9.43 2.76 14.94
CA SER A 305 -8.64 1.99 13.98
C SER A 305 -8.03 0.79 14.72
N ILE A 306 -8.26 -0.41 14.22
CA ILE A 306 -7.57 -1.63 14.65
C ILE A 306 -6.86 -2.15 13.41
N GLN A 307 -5.55 -2.27 13.49
CA GLN A 307 -4.69 -2.67 12.39
C GLN A 307 -3.86 -3.86 12.84
N HIS A 308 -3.85 -4.91 12.02
CA HIS A 308 -2.89 -6.01 12.11
C HIS A 308 -2.22 -6.11 10.75
N GLN A 309 -0.94 -5.77 10.68
CA GLN A 309 -0.12 -5.95 9.48
C GLN A 309 0.92 -7.02 9.78
N VAL A 310 0.67 -8.22 9.27
CA VAL A 310 1.44 -9.42 9.57
C VAL A 310 2.46 -9.62 8.47
N PHE A 311 3.74 -9.58 8.83
CA PHE A 311 4.86 -9.86 7.94
C PHE A 311 5.23 -11.34 8.02
N GLY A 312 5.55 -11.93 6.87
CA GLY A 312 5.82 -13.36 6.77
C GLY A 312 6.18 -13.82 5.36
N TYR A 313 6.38 -15.12 5.23
CA TYR A 313 6.82 -15.74 3.98
C TYR A 313 5.66 -16.39 3.24
N PHE A 314 5.48 -16.03 1.97
CA PHE A 314 4.53 -16.66 1.05
C PHE A 314 5.21 -17.78 0.26
N THR A 315 4.57 -18.94 0.20
CA THR A 315 5.00 -20.09 -0.61
C THR A 315 3.80 -20.71 -1.31
N GLY A 316 3.87 -20.95 -2.61
CA GLY A 316 2.71 -21.41 -3.38
C GLY A 316 2.89 -21.37 -4.89
N GLU A 317 1.78 -21.34 -5.62
CA GLU A 317 1.75 -21.34 -7.09
C GLU A 317 0.83 -20.22 -7.62
N VAL A 318 1.24 -19.61 -8.72
CA VAL A 318 0.41 -18.67 -9.50
C VAL A 318 0.33 -19.12 -10.95
N VAL A 319 -0.85 -19.00 -11.57
CA VAL A 319 -1.06 -19.22 -13.00
C VAL A 319 -1.18 -17.89 -13.73
N LEU A 320 -0.24 -17.61 -14.63
CA LEU A 320 -0.22 -16.41 -15.46
C LEU A 320 -1.34 -16.44 -16.52
N ASP A 321 -1.60 -15.30 -17.18
CA ASP A 321 -2.67 -15.21 -18.20
C ASP A 321 -2.42 -16.11 -19.42
N ASP A 322 -1.16 -16.48 -19.68
CA ASP A 322 -0.77 -17.41 -20.74
C ASP A 322 -0.77 -18.89 -20.29
N GLY A 323 -1.22 -19.17 -19.07
CA GLY A 323 -1.31 -20.52 -18.50
C GLY A 323 -0.01 -21.04 -17.88
N ARG A 324 1.11 -20.31 -17.93
CA ARG A 324 2.33 -20.72 -17.23
C ARG A 324 2.13 -20.71 -15.72
N LYS A 325 2.64 -21.75 -15.06
CA LYS A 325 2.68 -21.88 -13.60
C LYS A 325 4.00 -21.35 -13.06
N ILE A 326 3.92 -20.44 -12.10
CA ILE A 326 5.08 -19.87 -11.41
C ILE A 326 5.03 -20.35 -9.97
N ARG A 327 6.10 -21.06 -9.53
CA ARG A 327 6.31 -21.43 -8.14
C ARG A 327 6.92 -20.25 -7.39
N ILE A 328 6.35 -19.93 -6.24
CA ILE A 328 6.86 -18.95 -5.29
C ILE A 328 7.32 -19.70 -4.04
N GLU A 329 8.53 -19.40 -3.58
CA GLU A 329 9.12 -20.01 -2.40
C GLU A 329 9.69 -18.92 -1.50
N ASN A 330 9.23 -18.89 -0.25
CA ASN A 330 9.70 -18.01 0.81
C ASN A 330 9.78 -16.53 0.40
N LEU A 331 8.77 -16.05 -0.33
CA LEU A 331 8.70 -14.65 -0.72
C LEU A 331 8.22 -13.83 0.47
N LEU A 332 9.09 -13.01 1.04
CA LEU A 332 8.76 -12.13 2.15
C LEU A 332 7.81 -11.02 1.70
N GLY A 333 6.78 -10.79 2.50
CA GLY A 333 5.79 -9.74 2.29
C GLY A 333 4.95 -9.58 3.55
N PHE A 334 3.73 -9.06 3.37
CA PHE A 334 2.77 -8.96 4.46
C PHE A 334 1.34 -9.22 3.99
N ALA A 335 0.47 -9.51 4.96
CA ALA A 335 -0.98 -9.48 4.82
C ALA A 335 -1.58 -8.77 6.05
N GLU A 336 -2.68 -8.05 5.86
CA GLU A 336 -3.30 -7.25 6.89
C GLU A 336 -4.81 -7.41 6.97
N GLU A 337 -5.34 -7.20 8.18
CA GLU A 337 -6.73 -6.84 8.44
C GLU A 337 -6.74 -5.45 9.08
N VAL A 338 -7.51 -4.53 8.52
CA VAL A 338 -7.70 -3.21 9.09
C VAL A 338 -9.17 -2.91 9.25
N LYS A 339 -9.57 -2.58 10.48
CA LYS A 339 -10.92 -2.20 10.87
C LYS A 339 -10.95 -0.74 11.26
N ASN A 340 -11.85 0.01 10.66
CA ASN A 340 -11.77 1.45 10.66
C ASN A 340 -13.13 2.11 10.86
N ARG A 341 -13.18 3.12 11.72
CA ARG A 341 -14.33 4.00 11.98
C ARG A 341 -13.87 5.46 12.07
N TRP A 342 -14.10 6.26 11.02
CA TRP A 342 -13.61 7.63 10.91
C TRP A 342 -14.31 8.51 9.86
#